data_AF-A0A914XP42-F1
#
_entry.id   AF-A0A914XP42-F1
#
_cell.length_a   1.000
_cell.length_b   1.000
_cell.length_c   1.000
_cell.angle_alpha   90.00
_cell.angle_beta   90.00
_cell.angle_gamma   90.00
#
_symmetry.space_group_name_H-M   'P 1'
#
loop_
_entity.id
_entity.type
_entity.pdbx_description
1 polymer ?
#
loop_
_entity_poly.entity_id
_entity_poly.type
_entity_poly.pdbx_seq_one_letter_code
_entity_poly.pdbx_strand_id
1 'polypeptide(L)'
;MQKINEDTKQQLMVEKRKNEAARETIRKLLIEQSSMERKQIKAKCMEESLRLGQFKPERHGEHFRDVWSDGYAFEEMQKKLQKITNERNEIMSASSNLRKRKPSSSQRDVRRQQQQAAAGVTQLNCTPVIGPSTSALVSLPSTSGAYSDDGFVRPDPPKELTLQEYHEQEEIYRLRKEHLKKEEAELLSERDRMERGRALHIRELKRVQYEEASRYKDHVLLNSRYLLLSLLGKGGFSEVWRAFDLDENRYVACKIHD
;
A
#
# COMPACT_ATOMS: atom_id res chain seq x y z
N MET A 1 -18.20 -79.54 -11.92
CA MET A 1 -18.77 -78.34 -12.58
C MET A 1 -19.67 -77.53 -11.65
N GLN A 2 -20.76 -78.08 -11.09
CA GLN A 2 -21.66 -77.33 -10.18
C GLN A 2 -20.96 -76.83 -8.90
N LYS A 3 -20.19 -77.69 -8.22
CA LYS A 3 -19.46 -77.32 -6.99
C LYS A 3 -18.42 -76.21 -7.21
N ILE A 4 -17.70 -76.25 -8.33
CA ILE A 4 -16.73 -75.20 -8.73
C ILE A 4 -17.44 -73.86 -8.97
N ASN A 5 -18.59 -73.87 -9.66
CA ASN A 5 -19.39 -72.66 -9.88
C ASN A 5 -19.93 -72.08 -8.56
N GLU A 6 -20.23 -72.93 -7.58
CA GLU A 6 -20.71 -72.53 -6.26
C GLU A 6 -19.59 -71.93 -5.40
N ASP A 7 -18.41 -72.56 -5.41
CA ASP A 7 -17.21 -72.02 -4.77
C ASP A 7 -16.81 -70.66 -5.36
N THR A 8 -16.87 -70.50 -6.69
CA THR A 8 -16.61 -69.20 -7.36
C THR A 8 -17.64 -68.14 -6.97
N LYS A 9 -18.92 -68.50 -6.88
CA LYS A 9 -19.98 -67.59 -6.40
C LYS A 9 -19.72 -67.15 -4.95
N GLN A 10 -19.32 -68.08 -4.09
CA GLN A 10 -19.00 -67.80 -2.70
C GLN A 10 -17.80 -66.86 -2.57
N GLN A 11 -16.73 -67.10 -3.35
CA GLN A 11 -15.56 -66.21 -3.41
C GLN A 11 -15.95 -64.80 -3.88
N LEU A 12 -16.78 -64.68 -4.92
CA LEU A 12 -17.27 -63.40 -5.42
C LEU A 12 -18.09 -62.64 -4.35
N MET A 13 -18.92 -63.34 -3.56
CA MET A 13 -19.66 -62.72 -2.46
C MET A 13 -18.74 -62.19 -1.36
N VAL A 14 -17.72 -62.95 -0.98
CA VAL A 14 -16.72 -62.53 0.01
C VAL A 14 -15.98 -61.29 -0.49
N GLU A 15 -15.56 -61.29 -1.75
CA GLU A 15 -14.83 -60.16 -2.33
C GLU A 15 -15.70 -58.91 -2.45
N LYS A 16 -16.98 -59.06 -2.82
CA LYS A 16 -17.95 -57.95 -2.79
C LYS A 16 -18.10 -57.35 -1.39
N ARG A 17 -18.20 -58.17 -0.35
CA ARG A 17 -18.28 -57.70 1.05
C ARG A 17 -17.03 -56.94 1.47
N LYS A 18 -15.84 -57.44 1.10
CA LYS A 18 -14.58 -56.75 1.38
C LYS A 18 -14.50 -55.41 0.67
N ASN A 19 -14.87 -55.35 -0.61
CA ASN A 19 -14.90 -54.12 -1.38
C ASN A 19 -15.88 -53.10 -0.80
N GLU A 20 -17.07 -53.54 -0.37
CA GLU A 20 -18.06 -52.67 0.27
C GLU A 20 -17.54 -52.12 1.61
N ALA A 21 -16.90 -52.94 2.43
CA ALA A 21 -16.27 -52.50 3.67
C ALA A 21 -15.13 -51.50 3.43
N ALA A 22 -14.27 -51.76 2.43
CA ALA A 22 -13.21 -50.84 2.05
C ALA A 22 -13.77 -49.50 1.55
N ARG A 23 -14.84 -49.54 0.73
CA ARG A 23 -15.54 -48.37 0.23
C ARG A 23 -16.11 -47.50 1.35
N GLU A 24 -16.72 -48.12 2.35
CA GLU A 24 -17.28 -47.42 3.50
C GLU A 24 -16.18 -46.81 4.39
N THR A 25 -15.07 -47.51 4.58
CA THR A 25 -13.90 -46.98 5.29
C THR A 25 -13.31 -45.76 4.57
N ILE A 26 -13.11 -45.84 3.24
CA ILE A 26 -12.63 -44.72 2.42
C ILE A 26 -13.56 -43.52 2.57
N ARG A 27 -14.88 -43.75 2.44
CA ARG A 27 -15.88 -42.70 2.61
C ARG A 27 -15.76 -41.99 3.97
N LYS A 28 -15.66 -42.73 5.07
CA LYS A 28 -15.52 -42.16 6.42
C LYS A 28 -14.27 -41.32 6.56
N LEU A 29 -13.12 -41.82 6.10
CA LEU A 29 -11.85 -41.10 6.16
C LEU A 29 -11.88 -39.81 5.33
N LEU A 30 -12.48 -39.85 4.13
CA LEU A 30 -12.62 -38.67 3.28
C LEU A 30 -13.54 -37.60 3.89
N ILE A 31 -14.62 -38.01 4.55
CA ILE A 31 -15.51 -37.09 5.27
C ILE A 31 -14.77 -36.44 6.45
N GLU A 32 -14.01 -37.22 7.22
CA GLU A 32 -13.22 -36.71 8.34
C GLU A 32 -12.15 -35.73 7.85
N GLN A 33 -11.39 -36.10 6.81
CA GLN A 33 -10.41 -35.23 6.17
C GLN A 33 -11.05 -33.92 5.70
N SER A 34 -12.15 -34.01 4.95
CA SER A 34 -12.85 -32.82 4.45
C SER A 34 -13.38 -31.95 5.59
N SER A 35 -13.86 -32.55 6.67
CA SER A 35 -14.33 -31.83 7.86
C SER A 35 -13.19 -31.10 8.57
N MET A 36 -12.01 -31.71 8.66
CA MET A 36 -10.81 -31.06 9.19
C MET A 36 -10.33 -29.93 8.27
N GLU A 37 -10.28 -30.15 6.96
CA GLU A 37 -9.91 -29.12 5.97
C GLU A 37 -10.86 -27.91 6.07
N ARG A 38 -12.17 -28.12 6.19
CA ARG A 38 -13.15 -27.04 6.38
C ARG A 38 -12.90 -26.26 7.67
N LYS A 39 -12.57 -26.93 8.78
CA LYS A 39 -12.22 -26.25 10.04
C LYS A 39 -10.95 -25.41 9.89
N GLN A 40 -9.92 -25.93 9.23
CA GLN A 40 -8.67 -25.20 8.95
C GLN A 40 -8.92 -23.98 8.06
N ILE A 41 -9.74 -24.12 7.01
CA ILE A 41 -10.12 -23.02 6.14
C ILE A 41 -10.86 -21.94 6.93
N LYS A 42 -11.83 -22.29 7.79
CA LYS A 42 -12.53 -21.31 8.63
C LYS A 42 -11.58 -20.57 9.57
N ALA A 43 -10.64 -21.28 10.21
CA ALA A 43 -9.64 -20.66 11.07
C ALA A 43 -8.74 -19.69 10.28
N LYS A 44 -8.27 -20.09 9.10
CA LYS A 44 -7.47 -19.24 8.21
C LYS A 44 -8.27 -18.02 7.73
N CYS A 45 -9.53 -18.21 7.36
CA CYS A 45 -10.41 -17.10 6.98
C CYS A 45 -10.59 -16.11 8.12
N MET A 46 -10.71 -16.58 9.37
CA MET A 46 -10.84 -15.70 10.54
C MET A 46 -9.56 -14.89 10.77
N GLU A 47 -8.38 -15.50 10.66
CA GLU A 47 -7.08 -14.82 10.77
C GLU A 47 -6.88 -13.78 9.65
N GLU A 48 -7.08 -14.17 8.39
CA GLU A 48 -6.95 -13.27 7.24
C GLU A 48 -8.02 -12.16 7.27
N SER A 49 -9.17 -12.39 7.92
CA SER A 49 -10.19 -11.36 8.11
C SER A 49 -9.73 -10.22 9.01
N LEU A 50 -8.89 -10.51 10.02
CA LEU A 50 -8.27 -9.49 10.85
C LEU A 50 -7.16 -8.74 10.10
N ARG A 51 -6.41 -9.47 9.26
CA ARG A 51 -5.24 -8.94 8.56
C ARG A 51 -5.59 -8.13 7.30
N LEU A 52 -6.37 -8.73 6.39
CA LEU A 52 -6.71 -8.17 5.08
C LEU A 52 -8.05 -7.44 5.09
N GLY A 53 -8.96 -7.83 5.98
CA GLY A 53 -10.29 -7.23 6.14
C GLY A 53 -11.44 -8.21 5.95
N GLN A 54 -12.65 -7.72 6.19
CA GLN A 54 -13.88 -8.50 6.17
C GLN A 54 -15.10 -7.65 5.80
N PHE A 55 -16.18 -8.30 5.37
CA PHE A 55 -17.46 -7.64 5.20
C PHE A 55 -18.13 -7.40 6.55
N LYS A 56 -18.58 -6.18 6.80
CA LYS A 56 -19.39 -5.81 7.95
C LYS A 56 -20.74 -5.27 7.48
N PRO A 57 -21.85 -5.64 8.14
CA PRO A 57 -23.14 -5.06 7.83
C PRO A 57 -23.16 -3.60 8.29
N GLU A 58 -23.40 -2.69 7.35
CA GLU A 58 -23.51 -1.25 7.61
C GLU A 58 -24.89 -0.75 7.17
N ARG A 59 -25.53 0.03 8.05
CA ARG A 59 -26.89 0.54 7.83
C ARG A 59 -26.86 1.68 6.81
N HIS A 60 -27.56 1.48 5.69
CA HIS A 60 -27.74 2.45 4.63
C HIS A 60 -29.22 2.78 4.50
N GLY A 61 -29.67 3.83 5.21
CA GLY A 61 -31.08 4.17 5.31
C GLY A 61 -31.86 3.05 6.00
N GLU A 62 -32.86 2.49 5.31
CA GLU A 62 -33.70 1.39 5.83
C GLU A 62 -33.13 -0.01 5.58
N HIS A 63 -32.03 -0.13 4.82
CA HIS A 63 -31.46 -1.42 4.41
C HIS A 63 -30.06 -1.61 5.02
N PHE A 64 -29.67 -2.87 5.22
CA PHE A 64 -28.28 -3.21 5.53
C PHE A 64 -27.56 -3.61 4.26
N ARG A 65 -26.31 -3.14 4.13
CA ARG A 65 -25.39 -3.55 3.06
C ARG A 65 -24.10 -4.05 3.68
N ASP A 66 -23.58 -5.13 3.13
CA ASP A 66 -22.24 -5.59 3.45
C ASP A 66 -21.21 -4.65 2.82
N VAL A 67 -20.49 -3.93 3.67
CA VAL A 67 -19.39 -3.04 3.28
C VAL A 67 -18.08 -3.66 3.72
N TRP A 68 -17.07 -3.56 2.86
CA TRP A 68 -15.74 -4.06 3.20
C TRP A 68 -15.06 -3.12 4.21
N SER A 69 -14.64 -3.69 5.33
CA SER A 69 -13.77 -3.05 6.33
C SER A 69 -12.37 -3.62 6.17
N ASP A 70 -11.40 -2.74 5.95
CA ASP A 70 -9.98 -3.14 5.87
C ASP A 70 -9.46 -3.68 7.21
N GLY A 71 -8.45 -4.55 7.13
CA GLY A 71 -7.74 -5.11 8.28
C GLY A 71 -6.45 -4.35 8.61
N TYR A 72 -5.78 -4.76 9.68
CA TYR A 72 -4.61 -4.02 10.21
C TYR A 72 -3.49 -3.83 9.19
N ALA A 73 -3.29 -4.77 8.26
CA ALA A 73 -2.18 -4.70 7.31
C ALA A 73 -2.37 -3.55 6.30
N PHE A 74 -3.62 -3.30 5.87
CA PHE A 74 -3.94 -2.17 4.99
C PHE A 74 -3.88 -0.84 5.76
N GLU A 75 -4.34 -0.80 7.00
CA GLU A 75 -4.24 0.39 7.86
C GLU A 75 -2.77 0.80 8.10
N GLU A 76 -1.89 -0.16 8.40
CA GLU A 76 -0.46 0.09 8.57
C GLU A 76 0.17 0.62 7.28
N MET A 77 -0.19 0.03 6.13
CA MET A 77 0.31 0.49 4.85
C MET A 77 -0.14 1.90 4.52
N GLN A 78 -1.40 2.24 4.82
CA GLN A 78 -1.92 3.58 4.62
C GLN A 78 -1.22 4.60 5.53
N LYS A 79 -0.90 4.22 6.78
CA LYS A 79 -0.08 5.04 7.68
C LYS A 79 1.34 5.26 7.13
N LYS A 80 1.98 4.22 6.57
CA LYS A 80 3.31 4.35 5.94
C LYS A 80 3.27 5.27 4.71
N LEU A 81 2.26 5.12 3.85
CA LEU A 81 2.08 5.99 2.68
C LEU A 81 1.85 7.46 3.09
N GLN A 82 1.05 7.68 4.14
CA GLN A 82 0.83 9.01 4.70
C GLN A 82 2.14 9.61 5.25
N LYS A 83 2.97 8.80 5.92
CA LYS A 83 4.27 9.24 6.44
C LYS A 83 5.20 9.69 5.31
N ILE A 84 5.36 8.88 4.25
CA ILE A 84 6.15 9.27 3.07
C ILE A 84 5.62 10.56 2.44
N THR A 85 4.29 10.70 2.35
CA THR A 85 3.66 11.90 1.80
C THR A 85 3.99 13.14 2.64
N ASN A 86 3.93 13.02 3.96
CA ASN A 86 4.29 14.10 4.88
C ASN A 86 5.77 14.48 4.74
N GLU A 87 6.69 13.50 4.76
CA GLU A 87 8.13 13.73 4.60
C GLU A 87 8.46 14.37 3.24
N ARG A 88 7.77 13.95 2.19
CA ARG A 88 7.90 14.56 0.85
C ARG A 88 7.47 16.03 0.86
N ASN A 89 6.36 16.36 1.52
CA ASN A 89 5.88 17.73 1.64
C ASN A 89 6.83 18.60 2.49
N GLU A 90 7.40 18.03 3.56
CA GLU A 90 8.43 18.69 4.37
C GLU A 90 9.68 19.01 3.55
N ILE A 91 10.20 18.05 2.77
CA ILE A 91 11.34 18.28 1.88
C ILE A 91 11.01 19.32 0.81
N MET A 92 9.79 19.34 0.28
CA MET A 92 9.36 20.32 -0.70
C MET A 92 9.33 21.74 -0.10
N SER A 93 8.77 21.88 1.10
CA SER A 93 8.77 23.14 1.85
C SER A 93 10.19 23.60 2.20
N ALA A 94 11.02 22.69 2.69
CA ALA A 94 12.41 22.96 3.04
C ALA A 94 13.26 23.35 1.82
N SER A 95 13.06 22.68 0.68
CA SER A 95 13.71 23.02 -0.59
C SER A 95 13.28 24.39 -1.11
N SER A 96 11.99 24.75 -0.96
CA SER A 96 11.48 26.08 -1.30
C SER A 96 12.11 27.17 -0.43
N ASN A 97 12.22 26.93 0.88
CA ASN A 97 12.86 27.86 1.81
C ASN A 97 14.36 27.98 1.58
N LEU A 98 15.05 26.89 1.22
CA LEU A 98 16.46 26.91 0.85
C LEU A 98 16.69 27.81 -0.37
N ARG A 99 15.87 27.68 -1.42
CA ARG A 99 15.97 28.51 -2.63
C ARG A 99 15.85 30.01 -2.34
N LYS A 100 15.05 30.41 -1.35
CA LYS A 100 14.92 31.82 -0.91
C LYS A 100 16.17 32.34 -0.20
N ARG A 101 16.98 31.45 0.38
CA ARG A 101 18.22 31.75 1.13
C ARG A 101 19.49 31.60 0.28
N LYS A 102 19.36 31.48 -1.05
CA LYS A 102 20.50 31.30 -1.95
C LYS A 102 21.49 32.46 -1.79
N PRO A 103 22.75 32.21 -1.41
CA PRO A 103 23.71 33.27 -1.16
C PRO A 103 24.02 34.05 -2.43
N SER A 104 23.89 35.38 -2.35
CA SER A 104 24.28 36.34 -3.38
C SER A 104 25.81 36.52 -3.38
N SER A 105 26.53 35.54 -3.91
CA SER A 105 27.88 35.75 -4.45
C SER A 105 27.83 36.16 -5.92
N SER A 106 26.85 35.66 -6.70
CA SER A 106 26.77 35.94 -8.16
C SER A 106 26.38 37.37 -8.55
N GLN A 107 25.86 38.21 -7.64
CA GLN A 107 25.57 39.63 -7.95
C GLN A 107 26.67 40.61 -7.51
N ARG A 108 27.54 40.23 -6.57
CA ARG A 108 28.58 41.13 -6.04
C ARG A 108 29.80 41.22 -6.96
N ASP A 109 30.10 40.17 -7.72
CA ASP A 109 31.24 40.18 -8.66
C ASP A 109 30.99 41.05 -9.90
N VAL A 110 29.73 41.20 -10.34
CA VAL A 110 29.39 42.05 -11.51
C VAL A 110 29.51 43.55 -11.19
N ARG A 111 29.16 43.99 -9.97
CA ARG A 111 29.30 45.40 -9.57
C ARG A 111 30.74 45.82 -9.28
N ARG A 112 31.58 44.90 -8.79
CA ARG A 112 32.98 45.21 -8.47
C ARG A 112 33.85 45.34 -9.72
N GLN A 113 33.44 44.73 -10.83
CA GLN A 113 34.14 44.84 -12.12
C GLN A 113 33.79 46.12 -12.91
N GLN A 114 32.70 46.82 -12.55
CA GLN A 114 32.30 48.07 -13.20
C GLN A 114 32.86 49.34 -12.52
N GLN A 115 33.43 49.22 -11.33
CA GLN A 115 34.03 50.35 -10.57
C GLN A 115 35.55 50.48 -10.72
N GLN A 116 36.23 49.58 -11.43
CA GLN A 116 37.69 49.66 -11.68
C GLN A 116 38.08 50.22 -13.06
N ALA A 117 37.14 50.67 -13.87
CA ALA A 117 37.40 51.22 -15.22
C ALA A 117 37.37 52.76 -15.32
N ALA A 118 37.28 53.49 -14.20
CA ALA A 118 37.19 54.96 -14.20
C ALA A 118 38.27 55.60 -13.30
N ALA A 119 39.54 55.35 -13.62
CA ALA A 119 40.66 56.12 -13.10
C ALA A 119 41.64 56.37 -14.25
N GLY A 120 41.42 57.44 -15.00
CA GLY A 120 42.33 57.88 -16.03
C GLY A 120 41.79 59.04 -16.86
N VAL A 121 42.47 60.18 -16.72
CA VAL A 121 42.59 61.33 -17.64
C VAL A 121 41.97 62.65 -17.15
N THR A 122 42.89 63.61 -17.08
CA THR A 122 42.84 64.98 -16.57
C THR A 122 42.62 65.98 -17.73
N GLN A 123 42.13 67.19 -17.39
CA GLN A 123 42.19 68.49 -18.12
C GLN A 123 41.16 68.73 -19.24
N LEU A 124 40.59 69.93 -19.51
CA LEU A 124 40.64 71.30 -18.96
C LEU A 124 39.47 72.13 -19.57
N ASN A 125 39.02 73.15 -18.82
CA ASN A 125 38.57 74.50 -19.21
C ASN A 125 37.10 74.93 -19.52
N CYS A 126 36.78 76.05 -18.84
CA CYS A 126 36.00 77.26 -19.18
C CYS A 126 34.47 77.37 -18.98
N THR A 127 34.14 78.23 -18.00
CA THR A 127 32.92 79.03 -17.75
C THR A 127 32.85 80.28 -18.68
N PRO A 128 31.89 81.24 -18.61
CA PRO A 128 30.71 81.42 -17.71
C PRO A 128 29.38 81.84 -18.43
N VAL A 129 28.26 81.99 -17.68
CA VAL A 129 27.36 83.18 -17.62
C VAL A 129 25.94 82.89 -17.05
N ILE A 130 25.68 83.46 -15.86
CA ILE A 130 24.51 84.25 -15.35
C ILE A 130 23.06 83.70 -15.42
N GLY A 131 22.40 83.62 -14.24
CA GLY A 131 20.95 83.89 -14.06
C GLY A 131 20.28 83.18 -12.85
N PRO A 132 19.45 83.85 -12.00
CA PRO A 132 19.32 83.48 -10.57
C PRO A 132 17.94 82.91 -10.14
N SER A 133 17.89 82.22 -8.98
CA SER A 133 17.06 82.56 -7.79
C SER A 133 16.74 81.37 -6.87
N THR A 134 17.06 81.53 -5.57
CA THR A 134 16.27 81.22 -4.33
C THR A 134 15.70 79.80 -4.11
N SER A 135 15.74 79.13 -2.95
CA SER A 135 16.25 79.37 -1.58
C SER A 135 16.11 78.07 -0.77
N ALA A 136 17.03 77.86 0.18
CA ALA A 136 16.93 77.15 1.48
C ALA A 136 16.12 75.84 1.64
N LEU A 137 16.75 74.81 2.25
CA LEU A 137 16.48 74.38 3.63
C LEU A 137 17.44 73.24 4.11
N VAL A 138 18.24 73.60 5.11
CA VAL A 138 18.77 72.84 6.28
C VAL A 138 19.15 71.36 6.17
N SER A 139 20.46 71.10 6.26
CA SER A 139 21.04 69.84 6.72
C SER A 139 21.38 69.95 8.21
N LEU A 140 20.84 69.07 9.05
CA LEU A 140 21.29 68.89 10.43
C LEU A 140 22.49 67.91 10.46
N PRO A 141 23.52 68.16 11.28
CA PRO A 141 24.60 67.22 11.51
C PRO A 141 24.23 66.23 12.63
N SER A 142 24.39 64.93 12.40
CA SER A 142 24.31 63.92 13.45
C SER A 142 25.71 63.46 13.85
N THR A 143 26.08 64.00 15.01
CA THR A 143 27.18 63.71 15.94
C THR A 143 27.64 62.25 15.99
N SER A 144 28.95 62.08 15.90
CA SER A 144 29.72 60.92 16.35
C SER A 144 29.76 60.85 17.88
N GLY A 145 29.43 59.71 18.47
CA GLY A 145 29.91 59.38 19.82
C GLY A 145 28.96 58.52 20.67
N ALA A 146 29.54 57.42 21.15
CA ALA A 146 29.29 56.77 22.44
C ALA A 146 28.02 55.94 22.65
N TYR A 147 28.26 54.63 22.81
CA TYR A 147 27.69 53.73 23.82
C TYR A 147 26.31 54.13 24.37
N SER A 148 25.27 53.56 23.77
CA SER A 148 23.98 53.41 24.43
C SER A 148 23.85 51.95 24.86
N ASP A 149 24.01 51.77 26.17
CA ASP A 149 23.55 50.66 26.99
C ASP A 149 22.02 50.56 26.88
N ASP A 150 21.54 50.04 25.75
CA ASP A 150 20.17 49.56 25.63
C ASP A 150 20.29 48.05 25.45
N GLY A 151 20.03 47.29 26.52
CA GLY A 151 20.19 45.84 26.63
C GLY A 151 19.33 45.00 25.66
N PHE A 152 18.85 45.61 24.58
CA PHE A 152 18.23 44.96 23.46
C PHE A 152 19.32 44.30 22.58
N VAL A 153 19.72 43.09 22.96
CA VAL A 153 20.48 42.20 22.07
C VAL A 153 19.63 41.96 20.83
N ARG A 154 19.91 42.70 19.74
CA ARG A 154 19.37 42.38 18.42
C ARG A 154 19.76 40.92 18.14
N PRO A 155 18.80 40.03 17.83
CA PRO A 155 19.12 38.67 17.42
C PRO A 155 20.17 38.73 16.32
N ASP A 156 21.24 37.94 16.45
CA ASP A 156 22.28 37.88 15.43
C ASP A 156 21.63 37.72 14.05
N PRO A 157 22.05 38.50 13.03
CA PRO A 157 21.51 38.36 11.69
C PRO A 157 21.64 36.89 11.29
N PRO A 158 20.59 36.29 10.69
CA PRO A 158 20.60 34.87 10.35
C PRO A 158 21.90 34.55 9.62
N LYS A 159 22.69 33.60 10.15
CA LYS A 159 23.96 33.16 9.53
C LYS A 159 23.73 33.04 8.02
N GLU A 160 24.38 33.93 7.26
CA GLU A 160 24.39 33.85 5.80
C GLU A 160 24.96 32.48 5.46
N LEU A 161 24.13 31.62 4.88
CA LEU A 161 24.53 30.26 4.53
C LEU A 161 25.67 30.37 3.53
N THR A 162 26.81 29.73 3.80
CA THR A 162 27.92 29.75 2.85
C THR A 162 27.49 29.06 1.56
N LEU A 163 28.14 29.41 0.45
CA LEU A 163 27.82 28.81 -0.85
C LEU A 163 28.02 27.28 -0.84
N GLN A 164 29.03 26.81 -0.10
CA GLN A 164 29.27 25.40 0.11
C GLN A 164 28.12 24.73 0.89
N GLU A 165 27.72 25.27 2.05
CA GLU A 165 26.60 24.73 2.84
C GLU A 165 25.27 24.73 2.07
N TYR A 166 25.05 25.72 1.19
CA TYR A 166 23.87 25.74 0.31
C TYR A 166 23.84 24.55 -0.65
N HIS A 167 24.98 24.26 -1.31
CA HIS A 167 25.08 23.13 -2.24
C HIS A 167 24.95 21.79 -1.51
N GLU A 168 25.57 21.66 -0.34
CA GLU A 168 25.43 20.47 0.52
C GLU A 168 23.95 20.24 0.88
N GLN A 169 23.22 21.30 1.26
CA GLN A 169 21.81 21.19 1.61
C GLN A 169 20.92 20.84 0.39
N GLU A 170 21.22 21.37 -0.80
CA GLU A 170 20.54 20.98 -2.04
C GLU A 170 20.76 19.50 -2.35
N GLU A 171 21.99 19.01 -2.19
CA GLU A 171 22.34 17.61 -2.40
C GLU A 171 21.63 16.68 -1.40
N ILE A 172 21.60 17.06 -0.11
CA ILE A 172 20.87 16.32 0.92
C ILE A 172 19.39 16.19 0.56
N TYR A 173 18.73 17.28 0.17
CA TYR A 173 17.31 17.23 -0.22
C TYR A 173 17.08 16.43 -1.50
N ARG A 174 17.99 16.51 -2.47
CA ARG A 174 17.94 15.71 -3.69
C ARG A 174 18.00 14.21 -3.37
N LEU A 175 18.97 13.79 -2.55
CA LEU A 175 19.15 12.39 -2.16
C LEU A 175 17.97 11.88 -1.33
N ARG A 176 17.46 12.66 -0.38
CA ARG A 176 16.27 12.28 0.40
C ARG A 176 15.03 12.12 -0.48
N LYS A 177 14.82 13.01 -1.46
CA LYS A 177 13.71 12.91 -2.41
C LYS A 177 13.81 11.63 -3.25
N GLU A 178 15.01 11.27 -3.68
CA GLU A 178 15.25 10.02 -4.42
C GLU A 178 14.99 8.79 -3.54
N HIS A 179 15.45 8.82 -2.28
CA HIS A 179 15.18 7.76 -1.31
C HIS A 179 13.69 7.57 -1.05
N LEU A 180 12.96 8.65 -0.76
CA LEU A 180 11.50 8.58 -0.56
C LEU A 180 10.77 8.08 -1.82
N LYS A 181 11.23 8.46 -3.01
CA LYS A 181 10.64 7.95 -4.27
C LYS A 181 10.84 6.44 -4.42
N LYS A 182 12.00 5.92 -4.00
CA LYS A 182 12.27 4.48 -4.00
C LYS A 182 11.40 3.76 -2.97
N GLU A 183 11.32 4.28 -1.74
CA GLU A 183 10.48 3.73 -0.67
C GLU A 183 8.99 3.74 -1.06
N GLU A 184 8.50 4.81 -1.69
CA GLU A 184 7.14 4.91 -2.22
C GLU A 184 6.86 3.82 -3.26
N ALA A 185 7.80 3.57 -4.19
CA ALA A 185 7.66 2.53 -5.20
C ALA A 185 7.66 1.11 -4.60
N GLU A 186 8.47 0.86 -3.57
CA GLU A 186 8.49 -0.39 -2.83
C GLU A 186 7.17 -0.62 -2.06
N LEU A 187 6.66 0.41 -1.37
CA LEU A 187 5.36 0.35 -0.69
C LEU A 187 4.20 0.12 -1.66
N LEU A 188 4.19 0.77 -2.82
CA LEU A 188 3.16 0.54 -3.84
C LEU A 188 3.18 -0.90 -4.35
N SER A 189 4.37 -1.46 -4.59
CA SER A 189 4.51 -2.87 -5.00
C SER A 189 4.01 -3.83 -3.91
N GLU A 190 4.27 -3.50 -2.63
CA GLU A 190 3.76 -4.27 -1.51
C GLU A 190 2.24 -4.16 -1.37
N ARG A 191 1.68 -2.97 -1.60
CA ARG A 191 0.23 -2.75 -1.64
C ARG A 191 -0.44 -3.63 -2.68
N ASP A 192 0.07 -3.62 -3.91
CA ASP A 192 -0.49 -4.41 -4.99
C ASP A 192 -0.41 -5.92 -4.68
N ARG A 193 0.65 -6.37 -3.98
CA ARG A 193 0.74 -7.74 -3.47
C ARG A 193 -0.35 -8.04 -2.44
N MET A 194 -0.62 -7.13 -1.50
CA MET A 194 -1.69 -7.30 -0.51
C MET A 194 -3.08 -7.23 -1.15
N GLU A 195 -3.30 -6.37 -2.14
CA GLU A 195 -4.56 -6.30 -2.90
C GLU A 195 -4.86 -7.62 -3.62
N ARG A 196 -3.85 -8.25 -4.23
CA ARG A 196 -3.99 -9.61 -4.79
C ARG A 196 -4.37 -10.62 -3.71
N GLY A 197 -3.74 -10.54 -2.54
CA GLY A 197 -4.08 -11.37 -1.37
C GLY A 197 -5.53 -11.17 -0.91
N ARG A 198 -5.97 -9.91 -0.78
CA ARG A 198 -7.35 -9.53 -0.44
C ARG A 198 -8.36 -10.06 -1.45
N ALA A 199 -8.06 -9.97 -2.75
CA ALA A 199 -8.96 -10.49 -3.79
C ALA A 199 -9.16 -12.00 -3.68
N LEU A 200 -8.09 -12.76 -3.36
CA LEU A 200 -8.18 -14.20 -3.09
C LEU A 200 -8.97 -14.48 -1.80
N HIS A 201 -8.73 -13.70 -0.73
CA HIS A 201 -9.46 -13.83 0.54
C HIS A 201 -10.96 -13.57 0.37
N ILE A 202 -11.35 -12.50 -0.35
CA ILE A 202 -12.75 -12.21 -0.68
C ILE A 202 -13.40 -13.37 -1.41
N ARG A 203 -12.70 -13.96 -2.39
CA ARG A 203 -13.22 -15.11 -3.13
C ARG A 203 -13.43 -16.30 -2.21
N GLU A 204 -12.50 -16.56 -1.30
CA GLU A 204 -12.58 -17.67 -0.36
C GLU A 204 -13.70 -17.48 0.67
N LEU A 205 -13.86 -16.27 1.22
CA LEU A 205 -14.99 -15.93 2.10
C LEU A 205 -16.34 -16.22 1.42
N LYS A 206 -16.50 -15.79 0.17
CA LYS A 206 -17.70 -16.08 -0.62
C LYS A 206 -17.86 -17.58 -0.88
N ARG A 207 -16.78 -18.28 -1.22
CA ARG A 207 -16.80 -19.73 -1.46
C ARG A 207 -17.26 -20.49 -0.22
N VAL A 208 -16.74 -20.16 0.96
CA VAL A 208 -17.15 -20.76 2.24
C VAL A 208 -18.63 -20.45 2.53
N GLN A 209 -19.06 -19.20 2.35
CA GLN A 209 -20.46 -18.82 2.54
C GLN A 209 -21.40 -19.60 1.61
N TYR A 210 -21.04 -19.73 0.32
CA TYR A 210 -21.83 -20.51 -0.64
C TYR A 210 -21.81 -22.00 -0.31
N GLU A 211 -20.70 -22.53 0.18
CA GLU A 211 -20.59 -23.92 0.63
C GLU A 211 -21.51 -24.19 1.82
N GLU A 212 -21.60 -23.27 2.78
CA GLU A 212 -22.48 -23.38 3.95
C GLU A 212 -23.98 -23.21 3.63
N ALA A 213 -24.28 -22.40 2.61
CA ALA A 213 -25.64 -22.16 2.14
C ALA A 213 -26.16 -23.25 1.19
N SER A 214 -25.27 -24.06 0.61
CA SER A 214 -25.67 -25.10 -0.33
C SER A 214 -26.40 -26.27 0.35
N ARG A 215 -27.38 -26.84 -0.35
CA ARG A 215 -28.05 -28.09 0.04
C ARG A 215 -27.13 -29.32 0.04
N TYR A 216 -25.95 -29.22 -0.59
CA TYR A 216 -25.00 -30.33 -0.76
C TYR A 216 -23.87 -30.33 0.27
N LYS A 217 -23.90 -29.43 1.26
CA LYS A 217 -22.80 -29.18 2.18
C LYS A 217 -22.38 -30.40 3.03
N ASP A 218 -23.32 -31.27 3.35
CA ASP A 218 -23.18 -32.41 4.26
C ASP A 218 -22.73 -33.70 3.54
N HIS A 219 -21.66 -33.59 2.74
CA HIS A 219 -20.98 -34.72 2.05
C HIS A 219 -21.94 -35.68 1.32
N VAL A 220 -22.87 -35.12 0.54
CA VAL A 220 -23.87 -35.90 -0.18
C VAL A 220 -23.19 -36.90 -1.13
N LEU A 221 -23.66 -38.14 -1.13
CA LEU A 221 -23.21 -39.18 -2.04
C LEU A 221 -24.13 -39.22 -3.26
N LEU A 222 -23.64 -38.75 -4.40
CA LEU A 222 -24.41 -38.72 -5.65
C LEU A 222 -24.31 -40.06 -6.37
N ASN A 223 -25.47 -40.57 -6.80
CA ASN A 223 -25.60 -41.82 -7.55
C ASN A 223 -24.85 -43.01 -6.90
N SER A 224 -24.75 -43.03 -5.57
CA SER A 224 -24.02 -44.04 -4.81
C SER A 224 -22.54 -44.23 -5.20
N ARG A 225 -21.94 -43.26 -5.88
CA ARG A 225 -20.57 -43.32 -6.44
C ARG A 225 -19.73 -42.08 -6.11
N TYR A 226 -20.29 -40.89 -6.25
CA TYR A 226 -19.54 -39.64 -6.12
C TYR A 226 -19.77 -38.98 -4.77
N LEU A 227 -18.78 -39.03 -3.88
CA LEU A 227 -18.83 -38.39 -2.57
C LEU A 227 -18.42 -36.93 -2.69
N LEU A 228 -19.32 -35.98 -2.44
CA LEU A 228 -18.99 -34.55 -2.46
C LEU A 228 -18.13 -34.17 -1.25
N LEU A 229 -17.09 -33.37 -1.46
CA LEU A 229 -16.12 -33.00 -0.42
C LEU A 229 -16.11 -31.50 -0.14
N SER A 230 -15.85 -30.66 -1.14
CA SER A 230 -15.80 -29.21 -0.97
C SER A 230 -16.28 -28.47 -2.22
N LEU A 231 -16.89 -27.30 -2.02
CA LEU A 231 -17.36 -26.46 -3.11
C LEU A 231 -16.16 -25.79 -3.78
N LEU A 232 -16.05 -25.91 -5.10
CA LEU A 232 -15.04 -25.22 -5.91
C LEU A 232 -15.55 -23.86 -6.41
N GLY A 233 -16.84 -23.76 -6.73
CA GLY A 233 -17.44 -22.50 -7.14
C GLY A 233 -18.95 -22.60 -7.35
N LYS A 234 -19.61 -21.44 -7.26
CA LYS A 234 -21.05 -21.29 -7.51
C LYS A 234 -21.27 -20.28 -8.63
N GLY A 235 -22.04 -20.69 -9.64
CA GLY A 235 -22.55 -19.83 -10.71
C GLY A 235 -24.03 -19.52 -10.50
N GLY A 236 -24.66 -18.85 -11.46
CA GLY A 236 -26.08 -18.47 -11.34
C GLY A 236 -27.07 -19.65 -11.38
N PHE A 237 -26.68 -20.77 -11.99
CA PHE A 237 -27.56 -21.94 -12.22
C PHE A 237 -26.85 -23.27 -11.92
N SER A 238 -25.67 -23.22 -11.30
CA SER A 238 -24.90 -24.44 -11.06
C SER A 238 -23.87 -24.26 -9.95
N GLU A 239 -23.62 -25.34 -9.23
CA GLU A 239 -22.55 -25.47 -8.26
C GLU A 239 -21.52 -26.50 -8.76
N VAL A 240 -20.24 -26.20 -8.60
CA VAL A 240 -19.15 -27.12 -8.96
C VAL A 240 -18.49 -27.59 -7.68
N TRP A 241 -18.48 -28.90 -7.46
CA TRP A 241 -17.96 -29.53 -6.25
C TRP A 241 -16.75 -30.41 -6.57
N ARG A 242 -15.73 -30.36 -5.71
CA ARG A 242 -14.72 -31.41 -5.65
C ARG A 242 -15.37 -32.62 -5.01
N ALA A 243 -15.29 -33.75 -5.71
CA ALA A 243 -15.85 -35.02 -5.26
C ALA A 243 -14.83 -36.14 -5.42
N PHE A 244 -15.09 -37.26 -4.76
CA PHE A 244 -14.31 -38.48 -4.92
C PHE A 244 -15.18 -39.57 -5.54
N ASP A 245 -14.69 -40.16 -6.62
CA ASP A 245 -15.28 -41.31 -7.27
C ASP A 245 -14.87 -42.58 -6.50
N LEU A 246 -15.83 -43.21 -5.81
CA LEU A 246 -15.59 -44.39 -4.98
C LEU A 246 -15.39 -45.68 -5.79
N ASP A 247 -15.73 -45.68 -7.08
CA ASP A 247 -15.57 -46.86 -7.93
C ASP A 247 -14.19 -46.85 -8.59
N GLU A 248 -13.78 -45.68 -9.08
CA GLU A 248 -12.49 -45.51 -9.78
C GLU A 248 -11.37 -44.95 -8.88
N ASN A 249 -11.67 -44.65 -7.61
CA ASN A 249 -10.74 -44.13 -6.61
C ASN A 249 -9.97 -42.89 -7.06
N ARG A 250 -10.67 -41.90 -7.62
CA ARG A 250 -10.07 -40.65 -8.10
C ARG A 250 -10.89 -39.42 -7.75
N TYR A 251 -10.21 -38.28 -7.64
CA TYR A 251 -10.89 -37.00 -7.49
C TYR A 251 -11.48 -36.54 -8.82
N VAL A 252 -12.70 -36.02 -8.76
CA VAL A 252 -13.43 -35.47 -9.91
C VAL A 252 -14.08 -34.14 -9.54
N ALA A 253 -14.50 -33.37 -10.54
CA ALA A 253 -15.32 -32.19 -10.35
C ALA A 253 -16.76 -32.49 -10.80
N CYS A 254 -17.72 -32.40 -9.88
CA CYS A 254 -19.15 -32.57 -10.17
C CYS A 254 -19.77 -31.20 -10.37
N LYS A 255 -20.21 -30.90 -11.60
CA LYS A 255 -21.05 -29.73 -11.90
C LYS A 255 -22.51 -30.14 -11.75
N ILE A 256 -23.19 -29.52 -10.79
CA ILE A 256 -24.58 -29.78 -10.45
C ILE A 256 -25.38 -28.57 -10.87
N HIS A 257 -26.44 -28.77 -11.64
CA HIS A 257 -27.38 -27.72 -12.00
C HIS A 257 -28.50 -27.65 -10.96
N ASP A 258 -28.88 -26.43 -10.56
CA ASP A 258 -29.99 -26.18 -9.65
C ASP A 258 -31.36 -26.55 -10.28
#